data_AF-A0A520GZB5-F1
#
_entry.id   AF-A0A520GZB5-F1
#
_cell.length_a   1.000
_cell.length_b   1.000
_cell.length_c   1.000
_cell.angle_alpha   90.00
_cell.angle_beta   90.00
_cell.angle_gamma   90.00
#
_symmetry.space_group_name_H-M   'P 1'
#
loop_
_entity.id
_entity.type
_entity.pdbx_description
1 polymer ?
#
loop_
_entity_poly.entity_id
_entity_poly.type
_entity_poly.pdbx_seq_one_letter_code
_entity_poly.pdbx_strand_id
1 'polypeptide(L)' 'MIDPAHRIDPHTSASVTEWAEKLRVSEGELIDAVTAVGDRVADVERHLKSGGAQVKQDDLR' A
#
# COMPACT_ATOMS: atom_id res chain seq x y z
N MET A 1 15.34 1.91 -7.31
CA MET A 1 14.94 3.16 -6.65
C MET A 1 13.54 3.46 -7.14
N ILE A 2 12.56 3.42 -6.26
CA ILE A 2 11.20 3.85 -6.58
C ILE A 2 11.17 5.35 -6.27
N ASP A 3 10.84 6.18 -7.26
CA ASP A 3 10.75 7.62 -7.05
C ASP A 3 9.59 7.94 -6.08
N PRO A 4 9.84 8.63 -4.96
CA PRO A 4 8.81 8.92 -3.96
C PRO A 4 7.77 9.95 -4.46
N ALA A 5 8.05 10.63 -5.57
CA ALA A 5 7.10 11.50 -6.26
C ALA A 5 6.14 10.74 -7.19
N HIS A 6 6.34 9.43 -7.38
CA HIS A 6 5.47 8.63 -8.22
C HIS A 6 4.12 8.43 -7.54
N ARG A 7 3.07 8.37 -8.37
CA ARG A 7 1.68 8.22 -7.94
C ARG A 7 1.13 6.89 -8.39
N ILE A 8 0.44 6.19 -7.51
CA ILE A 8 -0.27 4.95 -7.79
C ILE A 8 -1.64 5.33 -8.33
N ASP A 9 -1.97 4.88 -9.53
CA ASP A 9 -3.32 5.05 -10.08
C ASP A 9 -4.17 3.83 -9.70
N PRO A 10 -5.10 3.93 -8.73
CA PRO A 10 -5.90 2.79 -8.28
C PRO A 10 -7.02 2.42 -9.26
N HIS A 11 -7.27 3.25 -10.28
CA HIS A 11 -8.31 3.03 -11.28
C HIS A 11 -7.85 2.16 -12.46
N THR A 12 -6.54 1.93 -12.55
CA THR A 12 -5.93 1.16 -13.63
C THR A 12 -5.35 -0.13 -13.08
N SER A 13 -5.89 -1.28 -13.50
CA SER A 13 -5.38 -2.59 -13.06
C SER A 13 -3.89 -2.76 -13.33
N ALA A 14 -3.37 -2.25 -14.46
CA ALA A 14 -1.93 -2.32 -14.75
C ALA A 14 -1.07 -1.59 -13.71
N SER A 15 -1.51 -0.41 -13.25
CA SER A 15 -0.84 0.34 -12.19
C SER A 15 -0.93 -0.40 -10.87
N VAL A 16 -2.12 -0.88 -10.50
CA VAL A 16 -2.34 -1.62 -9.25
C VAL A 16 -1.46 -2.87 -9.20
N THR A 17 -1.44 -3.68 -10.26
CA THR A 17 -0.61 -4.89 -10.33
C THR A 17 0.89 -4.54 -10.25
N GLU A 18 1.37 -3.56 -11.02
CA GLU A 18 2.79 -3.17 -11.01
C GLU A 18 3.24 -2.72 -9.60
N TRP A 19 2.42 -1.91 -8.94
CA TRP A 19 2.72 -1.40 -7.60
C TRP A 19 2.57 -2.46 -6.52
N ALA A 20 1.60 -3.35 -6.65
CA ALA A 20 1.43 -4.49 -5.75
C ALA A 20 2.67 -5.41 -5.80
N GLU A 21 3.21 -5.68 -6.98
CA GLU A 21 4.44 -6.46 -7.15
C GLU A 21 5.67 -5.74 -6.58
N LYS A 22 5.82 -4.44 -6.88
CA LYS A 22 6.93 -3.61 -6.38
C LYS A 22 6.94 -3.51 -4.86
N LEU A 23 5.76 -3.38 -4.25
CA LEU A 23 5.57 -3.24 -2.80
C LEU A 23 5.39 -4.57 -2.08
N ARG A 24 5.28 -5.69 -2.82
CA ARG A 24 5.01 -7.05 -2.31
C ARG A 24 3.77 -7.13 -1.42
N VAL A 25 2.69 -6.51 -1.86
CA VAL A 25 1.39 -6.53 -1.17
C VAL A 25 0.30 -7.04 -2.11
N SER A 26 -0.87 -7.37 -1.58
CA SER A 26 -2.01 -7.74 -2.42
C SER A 26 -2.62 -6.49 -3.07
N GLU A 27 -3.21 -6.64 -4.27
CA GLU A 27 -3.90 -5.54 -4.96
C GLU A 27 -4.98 -4.89 -4.10
N GLY A 28 -5.71 -5.69 -3.30
CA GLY A 28 -6.70 -5.18 -2.35
C GLY A 28 -6.09 -4.33 -1.22
N GLU A 29 -4.94 -4.73 -0.67
CA GLU A 29 -4.23 -3.94 0.36
C GLU A 29 -3.66 -2.65 -0.22
N LEU A 30 -3.21 -2.70 -1.48
CA LEU A 30 -2.74 -1.51 -2.18
C LEU A 30 -3.87 -0.50 -2.37
N ILE A 31 -5.04 -0.96 -2.83
CA ILE A 31 -6.22 -0.11 -3.04
C ILE A 31 -6.71 0.48 -1.72
N ASP A 32 -6.74 -0.32 -0.66
CA ASP A 32 -7.13 0.13 0.69
C ASP A 32 -6.15 1.19 1.21
N ALA A 33 -4.85 0.94 1.11
CA ALA A 33 -3.83 1.90 1.51
C ALA A 33 -3.91 3.20 0.70
N VAL A 34 -4.07 3.13 -0.63
CA VAL A 34 -4.26 4.32 -1.48
C VAL A 34 -5.52 5.08 -1.08
N THR A 35 -6.60 4.39 -0.70
CA THR A 35 -7.83 5.02 -0.22
C THR A 35 -7.63 5.70 1.14
N ALA A 36 -6.82 5.10 2.02
CA ALA A 36 -6.57 5.60 3.37
C ALA A 36 -5.63 6.82 3.42
N VAL A 37 -4.56 6.85 2.61
CA VAL A 37 -3.51 7.88 2.67
C VAL A 37 -3.31 8.67 1.38
N GLY A 38 -3.97 8.28 0.29
CA GLY A 38 -3.87 8.91 -1.03
C GLY A 38 -2.97 8.15 -2.02
N ASP A 39 -2.84 8.67 -3.23
CA ASP A 39 -2.13 8.05 -4.35
C ASP A 39 -0.59 8.14 -4.27
N ARG A 40 -0.04 8.74 -3.21
CA ARG A 40 1.42 8.92 -3.08
C ARG A 40 2.09 7.64 -2.62
N VAL A 41 3.02 7.12 -3.42
CA VAL A 41 3.78 5.90 -3.10
C VAL A 41 4.47 5.99 -1.74
N ALA A 42 5.08 7.13 -1.40
CA ALA A 42 5.76 7.30 -0.12
C ALA A 42 4.81 7.18 1.09
N ASP A 43 3.61 7.74 0.98
CA ASP A 43 2.58 7.66 2.02
C ASP A 43 2.01 6.24 2.10
N VAL A 44 1.72 5.61 0.95
CA VAL A 44 1.22 4.24 0.85
C VAL A 44 2.23 3.22 1.40
N GLU A 45 3.52 3.32 1.03
CA GLU A 45 4.59 2.50 1.61
C GLU A 45 4.66 2.67 3.12
N ARG A 46 4.57 3.91 3.60
CA ARG A 46 4.62 4.18 5.04
C ARG A 46 3.42 3.56 5.74
N HIS A 47 2.22 3.70 5.17
CA HIS A 47 0.99 3.13 5.67
C HIS A 47 1.07 1.61 5.76
N LEU A 48 1.47 0.93 4.67
CA LEU A 48 1.63 -0.52 4.61
C LEU A 48 2.69 -1.02 5.60
N LYS A 49 3.83 -0.31 5.73
CA LYS A 49 4.87 -0.64 6.74
C LYS A 49 4.40 -0.42 8.17
N SER A 50 3.53 0.56 8.43
CA SER A 50 2.96 0.82 9.75
C SER A 50 1.77 -0.09 10.09
N GLY A 51 0.97 -0.46 9.09
CA GLY A 51 -0.25 -1.26 9.21
C GLY A 51 0.01 -2.76 9.19
N GLY A 52 1.09 -3.22 8.54
CA GLY A 52 1.51 -4.63 8.52
C GLY A 52 1.89 -5.24 9.88
N ALA A 53 1.91 -4.43 10.94
CA ALA A 53 2.10 -4.88 12.33
C ALA A 53 0.77 -5.00 13.12
N GLN A 54 -0.38 -4.58 12.58
CA GLN A 54 -1.59 -4.39 13.38
C GLN A 54 -2.55 -5.61 13.39
N VAL A 55 -2.31 -6.67 12.59
CA VAL A 55 -3.08 -7.93 12.70
C VAL A 55 -2.51 -8.93 13.71
N LYS A 56 -1.58 -8.50 14.56
CA LYS A 56 -1.22 -9.19 15.80
C LYS A 56 -0.95 -8.18 16.92
N GLN A 57 -1.98 -7.43 17.31
CA GLN A 57 -2.00 -6.85 18.65
C GLN A 57 -3.32 -7.18 19.34
N ASP A 58 -3.23 -8.17 20.22
CA ASP A 58 -4.10 -8.48 21.34
C ASP A 58 -5.53 -8.97 21.07
N ASP A 59 -5.64 -10.17 20.49
CA ASP A 59 -6.49 -11.21 21.09
C ASP A 59 -5.56 -12.16 21.86
N LEU A 60 -5.37 -11.89 23.16
CA LEU A 60 -4.98 -12.81 24.25
C LEU A 60 -4.18 -12.09 25.36
N ARG A 61 -4.86 -11.31 26.22
CA ARG A 61 -4.77 -11.50 27.68
C ARG A 61 -5.85 -10.77 28.47
#